data_AF-A0AAV0XUY8-F1
#
_entry.id   AF-A0AAV0XUY8-F1
#
_cell.length_a   1.000
_cell.length_b   1.000
_cell.length_c   1.000
_cell.angle_alpha   90.00
_cell.angle_beta   90.00
_cell.angle_gamma   90.00
#
_symmetry.space_group_name_H-M   'P 1'
#
loop_
_entity.id
_entity.type
_entity.pdbx_description
1 polymer ?
#
loop_
_entity_poly.entity_id
_entity_poly.type
_entity_poly.pdbx_seq_one_letter_code
_entity_poly.pdbx_strand_id
1 'polypeptide(L)'
;MSDKPNNAIDALNICNNDMYPGIFNLLQILATLPVSTASNERTFSKLKLIKTYLRNTISENRLNGLAMMSIYRKDSLLPKDILDELCKKKRRLDFVL
;
A
#
# COMPACT_ATOMS: atom_id res chain seq x y z
N MET A 1 4.75 -39.67 -16.80
CA MET A 1 3.59 -38.76 -16.70
C MET A 1 4.15 -37.44 -16.22
N SER A 2 4.25 -36.42 -17.07
CA SER A 2 5.04 -35.21 -16.80
C SER A 2 4.57 -34.45 -15.56
N ASP A 3 5.40 -34.40 -14.52
CA ASP A 3 5.29 -33.45 -13.40
C ASP A 3 5.60 -32.04 -13.89
N LYS A 4 4.69 -31.46 -14.67
CA LYS A 4 4.74 -30.05 -15.04
C LYS A 4 3.92 -29.27 -14.01
N PRO A 5 4.53 -28.33 -13.27
CA PRO A 5 3.78 -27.50 -12.35
C PRO A 5 2.78 -26.63 -13.13
N ASN A 6 1.52 -26.62 -12.68
CA ASN A 6 0.46 -25.84 -13.30
C ASN A 6 0.45 -24.37 -12.82
N ASN A 7 1.07 -24.09 -11.66
CA ASN A 7 1.15 -22.74 -11.08
C ASN A 7 2.59 -22.35 -10.72
N ALA A 8 2.86 -21.04 -10.72
CA ALA A 8 4.14 -20.47 -10.33
C ALA A 8 4.51 -20.79 -8.86
N ILE A 9 3.51 -20.92 -7.98
CA ILE A 9 3.70 -21.27 -6.56
C ILE A 9 4.14 -22.75 -6.44
N ASP A 10 3.53 -23.64 -7.22
CA ASP A 10 3.91 -25.06 -7.23
C ASP A 10 5.32 -25.24 -7.80
N ALA A 11 5.66 -24.50 -8.86
CA ALA A 11 7.01 -24.47 -9.42
C ALA A 11 8.05 -23.93 -8.43
N LEU A 12 7.69 -22.95 -7.59
CA LEU A 12 8.56 -22.40 -6.54
C LEU A 12 8.81 -23.42 -5.43
N ASN A 13 7.78 -24.16 -5.00
CA ASN A 13 7.90 -25.17 -3.96
C ASN A 13 8.72 -26.41 -4.39
N ILE A 14 8.70 -26.73 -5.69
CA ILE A 14 9.48 -27.85 -6.26
C ILE A 14 10.94 -27.42 -6.56
N CYS A 15 11.18 -26.12 -6.82
CA CYS A 15 12.52 -25.62 -7.08
C CYS A 15 13.39 -25.61 -5.82
N ASN A 16 14.50 -26.35 -5.88
CA ASN A 16 15.49 -26.35 -4.81
C ASN A 16 16.40 -25.11 -4.91
N ASN A 17 16.39 -24.25 -3.88
CA ASN A 17 17.09 -22.97 -3.87
C ASN A 17 18.61 -23.12 -4.03
N ASP A 18 19.19 -24.17 -3.44
CA ASP A 18 20.64 -24.42 -3.48
C ASP A 18 21.18 -24.83 -4.86
N MET A 19 20.34 -25.44 -5.72
CA MET A 19 20.79 -25.87 -7.05
C MET A 19 20.56 -24.80 -8.13
N TYR A 20 19.49 -24.01 -7.99
CA TYR A 20 19.10 -23.01 -8.99
C TYR A 20 18.62 -21.69 -8.35
N PRO A 21 19.52 -20.92 -7.70
CA PRO A 21 19.15 -19.71 -6.97
C PRO A 21 18.54 -18.62 -7.88
N GLY A 22 19.00 -18.52 -9.13
CA GLY A 22 18.45 -17.54 -10.09
C GLY A 22 17.02 -17.87 -10.54
N ILE A 23 16.70 -19.15 -10.72
CA ILE A 23 15.37 -19.60 -11.14
C ILE A 23 14.39 -19.46 -9.97
N PHE A 24 14.84 -19.79 -8.75
CA PHE A 24 14.07 -19.59 -7.53
C PHE A 24 13.69 -18.11 -7.35
N ASN A 25 14.65 -17.19 -7.47
CA ASN A 25 14.37 -15.76 -7.37
C ASN A 25 13.40 -15.28 -8.46
N LEU A 26 13.52 -15.77 -9.68
CA LEU A 26 12.60 -15.40 -10.77
C LEU A 26 11.18 -15.91 -10.51
N LEU A 27 11.03 -17.14 -10.03
CA LEU A 27 9.74 -17.72 -9.63
C LEU A 27 9.15 -16.98 -8.42
N GLN A 28 9.99 -16.55 -7.48
CA GLN A 28 9.56 -15.76 -6.34
C GLN A 28 9.08 -14.37 -6.77
N ILE A 29 9.78 -13.70 -7.69
CA ILE A 29 9.34 -12.45 -8.30
C ILE A 29 8.02 -12.66 -9.05
N LEU A 30 7.89 -13.74 -9.83
CA LEU A 30 6.67 -14.08 -10.55
C LEU A 30 5.48 -14.32 -9.61
N ALA A 31 5.71 -14.99 -8.46
CA ALA A 31 4.68 -15.27 -7.46
C ALA A 31 4.31 -14.04 -6.61
N THR A 32 5.23 -13.10 -6.42
CA THR A 32 4.99 -11.85 -5.66
C THR A 32 4.50 -10.71 -6.53
N LEU A 33 4.74 -10.76 -7.85
CA LEU A 33 4.12 -9.87 -8.81
C LEU A 33 2.61 -10.09 -8.74
N PRO A 34 1.83 -9.05 -8.42
CA PRO A 34 0.38 -9.18 -8.39
C PRO A 34 -0.10 -9.48 -9.80
N VAL A 35 -0.52 -10.73 -10.05
CA VAL A 35 -1.22 -11.11 -11.30
C VAL A 35 -2.57 -10.39 -11.40
N SER A 36 -3.07 -9.84 -10.29
CA SER A 36 -4.33 -9.12 -10.21
C SER A 36 -4.13 -7.64 -9.89
N THR A 37 -4.66 -6.76 -10.75
CA THR A 37 -4.74 -5.30 -10.59
C THR A 37 -5.60 -4.86 -9.41
N ALA A 38 -6.27 -5.77 -8.71
CA ALA A 38 -7.23 -5.46 -7.65
C ALA A 38 -6.63 -4.65 -6.48
N SER A 39 -5.36 -4.88 -6.13
CA SER A 39 -4.70 -4.10 -5.06
C SER A 39 -4.51 -2.63 -5.47
N ASN A 40 -4.17 -2.42 -6.74
CA ASN A 40 -4.04 -1.11 -7.35
C ASN A 40 -5.41 -0.45 -7.49
N GLU A 41 -6.44 -1.19 -7.91
CA GLU A 41 -7.82 -0.71 -8.05
C GLU A 41 -8.41 -0.22 -6.73
N ARG A 42 -8.17 -0.96 -5.63
CA ARG A 42 -8.57 -0.52 -4.28
C ARG A 42 -7.92 0.82 -3.93
N THR A 43 -6.64 0.97 -4.23
CA THR A 43 -5.87 2.20 -3.98
C THR A 43 -6.38 3.36 -4.84
N PHE A 44 -6.56 3.15 -6.14
CA PHE A 44 -7.11 4.15 -7.07
C PHE A 44 -8.54 4.55 -6.74
N SER A 45 -9.38 3.60 -6.29
CA SER A 45 -10.74 3.87 -5.83
C SER A 45 -10.75 4.80 -4.61
N LYS A 46 -9.88 4.55 -3.62
CA LYS A 46 -9.71 5.42 -2.45
C LYS A 46 -9.18 6.81 -2.85
N LEU A 47 -8.20 6.88 -3.74
CA LEU A 47 -7.69 8.15 -4.28
C LEU A 47 -8.77 8.95 -5.00
N LYS A 48 -9.60 8.29 -5.81
CA LYS A 48 -10.74 8.92 -6.49
C LYS A 48 -11.74 9.48 -5.48
N LEU A 49 -12.08 8.72 -4.43
CA LEU A 49 -12.95 9.21 -3.35
C LEU A 49 -12.35 10.43 -2.64
N ILE A 50 -11.05 10.41 -2.33
CA ILE A 50 -10.36 11.54 -1.69
C ILE A 50 -10.42 12.80 -2.57
N LYS A 51 -10.08 12.69 -3.86
CA LYS A 51 -10.11 13.82 -4.80
C LYS A 51 -11.53 14.36 -5.00
N THR A 52 -12.52 13.48 -5.13
CA THR A 52 -13.93 13.88 -5.32
C THR A 52 -14.51 14.52 -4.06
N TYR A 53 -14.29 13.94 -2.88
CA TYR A 53 -14.83 14.43 -1.62
C TYR A 53 -14.28 15.82 -1.25
N LEU A 54 -12.98 16.04 -1.47
CA LEU A 54 -12.35 17.32 -1.15
C LEU A 54 -12.53 18.40 -2.23
N ARG A 55 -13.00 18.03 -3.44
CA ARG A 55 -13.20 18.87 -4.63
C ARG A 55 -12.21 20.04 -4.72
N ASN A 56 -10.93 19.74 -4.56
CA ASN A 56 -9.87 20.75 -4.42
C ASN A 56 -8.66 20.42 -5.29
N THR A 57 -8.01 21.48 -5.81
CA THR A 57 -6.65 21.42 -6.32
C THR A 57 -5.71 21.23 -5.13
N ILE A 58 -5.55 19.98 -4.70
CA ILE A 58 -4.67 19.61 -3.59
C ILE A 58 -3.25 19.42 -4.13
N SER A 59 -2.23 19.82 -3.36
CA SER A 59 -0.85 19.52 -3.72
C SER A 59 -0.57 18.02 -3.59
N GLU A 60 0.32 17.49 -4.45
CA GLU A 60 0.68 16.07 -4.48
C GLU A 60 1.16 15.55 -3.11
N ASN A 61 1.95 16.34 -2.38
CA ASN A 61 2.41 15.96 -1.04
C ASN A 61 1.25 15.72 -0.06
N ARG A 62 0.24 16.59 -0.09
CA ARG A 62 -0.92 16.46 0.81
C ARG A 62 -1.84 15.32 0.36
N LEU A 63 -1.98 15.09 -0.94
CA LEU A 63 -2.72 13.95 -1.49
C LEU A 63 -2.09 12.63 -1.07
N ASN A 64 -0.76 12.51 -1.22
CA ASN A 64 -0.04 11.28 -0.92
C ASN A 64 -0.14 10.93 0.58
N GLY A 65 0.01 11.92 1.46
CA GLY A 65 -0.20 11.72 2.90
C GLY A 65 -1.63 11.26 3.25
N LEU A 66 -2.65 11.85 2.62
CA LEU A 66 -4.04 11.45 2.85
C LEU A 66 -4.36 10.06 2.30
N ALA A 67 -3.79 9.72 1.13
CA ALA A 67 -3.90 8.42 0.52
C ALA A 67 -3.30 7.34 1.43
N MET A 68 -2.08 7.59 1.94
CA MET A 68 -1.38 6.72 2.87
C MET A 68 -2.22 6.47 4.13
N MET A 69 -2.75 7.53 4.77
CA MET A 69 -3.65 7.38 5.92
C MET A 69 -4.94 6.60 5.60
N SER A 70 -5.49 6.74 4.39
CA SER A 70 -6.73 6.06 4.00
C SER A 70 -6.54 4.57 3.68
N ILE A 71 -5.35 4.19 3.17
CA ILE A 71 -5.01 2.82 2.75
C ILE A 71 -4.52 2.03 3.98
N TYR A 72 -3.66 2.64 4.79
CA TYR A 72 -3.03 2.04 5.97
C TYR A 72 -3.77 2.38 7.27
N ARG A 73 -5.09 2.49 7.21
CA ARG A 73 -5.99 2.82 8.35
C ARG A 73 -6.10 1.67 9.36
N LYS A 74 -4.98 1.00 9.65
CA LYS A 74 -4.87 -0.18 10.50
C LYS A 74 -4.64 0.20 11.96
N ASP A 75 -4.03 1.36 12.19
CA ASP A 75 -3.83 1.91 13.52
C ASP A 75 -4.83 3.04 13.74
N SER A 76 -5.66 2.90 14.78
CA SER A 76 -6.62 3.91 15.19
C SER A 76 -5.85 5.10 15.76
N LEU A 77 -5.58 6.11 14.94
CA LEU A 77 -4.98 7.35 15.42
C LEU A 77 -5.94 7.99 16.44
N LEU A 78 -5.50 8.11 17.70
CA LEU A 78 -6.31 8.78 18.70
C LEU A 78 -6.37 10.28 18.36
N PRO A 79 -7.55 10.92 18.44
CA PRO A 79 -7.69 12.35 18.16
C PRO A 79 -6.74 13.22 19.00
N LYS A 80 -6.36 12.76 20.19
CA LYS A 80 -5.40 13.42 21.09
C LYS A 80 -3.99 13.49 20.51
N ASP A 81 -3.51 12.42 19.89
CA ASP A 81 -2.16 12.37 19.31
C ASP A 81 -2.07 13.28 18.09
N ILE A 82 -3.15 13.33 17.30
CA ILE A 82 -3.27 14.28 16.19
C ILE A 82 -3.24 15.71 16.73
N LEU A 83 -3.99 16.00 17.79
CA LEU A 83 -4.03 17.34 18.36
C LEU A 83 -2.67 17.79 18.91
N ASP A 84 -1.94 16.90 19.62
CA ASP A 84 -0.60 17.19 20.14
C ASP A 84 0.41 17.48 19.00
N GLU A 85 0.42 16.65 17.95
CA GLU A 85 1.26 16.88 16.77
C GLU A 85 0.90 18.20 16.08
N LEU A 86 -0.40 18.48 15.96
CA LEU A 86 -0.89 19.71 15.37
C LEU A 86 -0.44 20.95 16.19
N CYS A 87 -0.49 20.89 17.52
CA CYS A 87 -0.07 21.99 18.40
C CYS A 87 1.42 22.31 18.33
N LYS A 88 2.30 21.34 18.01
CA LYS A 88 3.76 21.58 17.87
C LYS A 88 4.12 22.54 16.74
N LYS A 89 3.25 22.67 15.73
CA LYS A 89 3.50 23.55 14.57
C LYS A 89 2.93 24.94 14.83
N LYS A 90 3.78 25.97 14.71
CA LYS A 90 3.35 27.38 14.86
C LYS A 90 2.22 27.70 13.87
N ARG A 91 1.04 28.06 14.39
CA ARG A 91 -0.18 28.31 13.62
C ARG A 91 -0.66 29.74 13.83
N ARG A 92 -1.54 30.19 12.93
CA ARG A 92 -2.18 31.51 12.99
C ARG A 92 -3.41 31.53 13.90
N LEU A 93 -3.86 30.38 14.39
CA LEU A 93 -5.06 30.20 15.22
C LEU A 93 -4.74 29.20 16.34
N ASP A 94 -5.18 29.53 17.55
CA ASP A 94 -5.09 28.64 18.71
C ASP A 94 -6.28 27.67 18.72
N PHE A 95 -6.01 26.42 19.07
CA PHE A 95 -7.07 25.44 19.30
C PHE A 95 -7.71 25.72 20.66
N VAL A 96 -8.87 26.35 20.67
CA VAL A 96 -9.72 26.43 21.86
C VAL A 96 -10.48 25.11 21.95
N LEU A 97 -10.25 24.37 23.03
CA LEU A 97 -10.92 23.09 23.32
C LEU A 97 -12.30 23.32 23.94
#